data_AF-A0A453FC69-F1
#
_entry.id   AF-A0A453FC69-F1
#
_cell.length_a   1.000
_cell.length_b   1.000
_cell.length_c   1.000
_cell.angle_alpha   90.00
_cell.angle_beta   90.00
_cell.angle_gamma   90.00
#
_symmetry.space_group_name_H-M   'P 1'
#
loop_
_entity.id
_entity.type
_entity.pdbx_description
1 polymer ?
#
loop_
_entity_poly.entity_id
_entity_poly.type
_entity_poly.pdbx_seq_one_letter_code
_entity_poly.pdbx_strand_id
1 'polypeptide(L)'
;AACWTAGHPAPYLHLARTFDLVEREKGKIKTTAMLCNMFRSLLALSPDDVLPAVYLCTNKISPDHENMELNIGGSLVISAMEESLGTSKSKIHEMYKTYGDLGDVAQECRQNQTLLAPPRPLSVRDVYSTLRKLSAISGGGSAGRRKILVLHLIRSCREMEMKFLVRTLVRNLRIGAMMKTILPALAHAVVLHEKCSTGPVVSLEGVKSQLQSLSTEVTEAYNVIPNMDLLVPSLLCEGATFAASSLAMVPGTPIPPMLARITNGVTQALKLFHGRAFTCEYKYDGQRAQIHRLTDGSVQIFSRQMKDSTSRFPDLVNMIKELCNSEVASFILDAEVVGIDRNKGNRLMSFQELSSRERGSKNSSIAIQNIKVDICVFVFDIMFCNGQR
;
A
#
# COMPACT_ATOMS: atom_id res chain seq x y z
N ALA A 1 5.05 28.05 0.00
CA ALA A 1 4.25 28.40 -1.18
C ALA A 1 4.45 27.32 -2.22
N ALA A 2 3.41 26.99 -3.01
CA ALA A 2 3.55 26.06 -4.12
C ALA A 2 4.53 26.62 -5.16
N CYS A 3 5.31 25.74 -5.79
CA CYS A 3 6.36 26.12 -6.76
C CYS A 3 5.93 25.96 -8.22
N TRP A 4 4.63 25.91 -8.51
CA TRP A 4 4.08 25.78 -9.86
C TRP A 4 2.75 26.51 -10.02
N THR A 5 2.30 26.63 -11.26
CA THR A 5 1.10 27.35 -11.68
C THR A 5 -0.13 26.43 -11.73
N ALA A 6 -1.32 27.00 -11.47
CA ALA A 6 -2.57 26.27 -11.59
C ALA A 6 -2.75 25.65 -12.99
N GLY A 7 -3.35 24.47 -13.05
CA GLY A 7 -3.58 23.70 -14.28
C GLY A 7 -2.34 23.00 -14.85
N HIS A 8 -1.15 23.29 -14.33
CA HIS A 8 0.07 22.59 -14.76
C HIS A 8 0.31 21.33 -13.92
N PRO A 9 0.97 20.28 -14.46
CA PRO A 9 1.33 19.11 -13.68
C PRO A 9 2.19 19.48 -12.46
N ALA A 10 1.84 18.96 -11.30
CA ALA A 10 2.60 19.21 -10.08
C ALA A 10 4.01 18.63 -10.20
N PRO A 11 5.08 19.39 -9.85
CA PRO A 11 6.44 18.90 -9.91
C PRO A 11 6.68 17.83 -8.84
N TYR A 12 7.37 16.74 -9.19
CA TYR A 12 7.74 15.69 -8.24
C TYR A 12 8.59 16.23 -7.08
N LEU A 13 9.38 17.26 -7.33
CA LEU A 13 10.11 18.02 -6.32
C LEU A 13 9.25 18.52 -5.15
N HIS A 14 7.96 18.81 -5.37
CA HIS A 14 7.04 19.19 -4.28
C HIS A 14 6.84 18.05 -3.29
N LEU A 15 6.71 16.81 -3.80
CA LEU A 15 6.66 15.61 -2.94
C LEU A 15 8.01 15.36 -2.29
N ALA A 16 9.11 15.40 -3.06
CA ALA A 16 10.45 15.13 -2.54
C ALA A 16 10.84 16.09 -1.39
N ARG A 17 10.53 17.39 -1.51
CA ARG A 17 10.74 18.37 -0.42
C ARG A 17 9.86 18.09 0.79
N THR A 18 8.61 17.68 0.57
CA THR A 18 7.72 17.28 1.66
C THR A 18 8.24 16.02 2.36
N PHE A 19 8.76 15.04 1.60
CA PHE A 19 9.33 13.82 2.14
C PHE A 19 10.56 14.07 3.00
N ASP A 20 11.46 14.98 2.59
CA ASP A 20 12.62 15.38 3.38
C ASP A 20 12.22 16.05 4.71
N LEU A 21 11.21 16.93 4.69
CA LEU A 21 10.66 17.54 5.91
C LEU A 21 10.04 16.49 6.84
N VAL A 22 9.25 15.57 6.27
CA VAL A 22 8.56 14.52 7.01
C VAL A 22 9.54 13.51 7.62
N GLU A 23 10.60 13.13 6.89
CA GLU A 23 11.65 12.24 7.38
C GLU A 23 12.38 12.80 8.61
N ARG A 24 12.57 14.12 8.68
CA ARG A 24 13.25 14.80 9.79
C ARG A 24 12.36 15.04 11.01
N GLU A 25 11.05 14.91 10.86
CA GLU A 25 10.07 15.18 11.92
C GLU A 25 9.75 13.91 12.73
N LYS A 26 9.76 14.03 14.05
CA LYS A 26 9.45 12.92 14.97
C LYS A 26 7.99 12.90 15.41
N GLY A 27 7.29 14.03 15.36
CA GLY A 27 5.93 14.20 15.83
C GLY A 27 4.86 13.95 14.77
N LYS A 28 3.99 12.94 14.99
CA LYS A 28 2.90 12.58 14.07
C LYS A 28 2.01 13.77 13.67
N ILE A 29 1.70 14.66 14.60
CA ILE A 29 0.84 15.83 14.35
C ILE A 29 1.49 16.76 13.32
N LYS A 30 2.78 17.08 13.51
CA LYS A 30 3.52 17.94 12.58
C LYS A 30 3.71 17.26 11.22
N THR A 31 4.02 15.96 11.19
CA THR A 31 4.05 15.17 9.95
C THR A 31 2.71 15.24 9.20
N THR A 32 1.59 15.10 9.90
CA THR A 32 0.25 15.18 9.31
C THR A 32 -0.01 16.58 8.73
N ALA A 33 0.41 17.63 9.43
CA ALA A 33 0.29 19.02 8.95
C ALA A 33 1.16 19.29 7.71
N MET A 34 2.39 18.77 7.65
CA MET A 34 3.27 18.88 6.48
C MET A 34 2.64 18.23 5.24
N LEU A 35 2.16 16.99 5.38
CA LEU A 35 1.46 16.28 4.31
C LEU A 35 0.15 16.99 3.91
N CYS A 36 -0.61 17.51 4.87
CA CYS A 36 -1.81 18.29 4.61
C CYS A 36 -1.51 19.53 3.76
N ASN A 37 -0.46 20.30 4.07
CA ASN A 37 -0.07 21.45 3.26
C ASN A 37 0.37 21.06 1.84
N MET A 38 1.05 19.92 1.71
CA MET A 38 1.42 19.35 0.42
C MET A 38 0.16 19.02 -0.41
N PHE A 39 -0.81 18.31 0.16
CA PHE A 39 -2.08 17.98 -0.50
C PHE A 39 -2.93 19.21 -0.80
N ARG A 40 -2.98 20.22 0.08
CA ARG A 40 -3.70 21.48 -0.19
C ARG A 40 -3.18 22.19 -1.44
N SER A 41 -1.86 22.14 -1.66
CA SER A 41 -1.26 22.73 -2.86
C SER A 41 -1.65 21.94 -4.12
N LEU A 42 -1.72 20.61 -4.03
CA LEU A 42 -2.19 19.75 -5.12
C LEU A 42 -3.67 19.99 -5.42
N LEU A 43 -4.54 20.04 -4.40
CA LEU A 43 -5.97 20.33 -4.55
C LEU A 43 -6.19 21.68 -5.24
N ALA A 44 -5.45 22.71 -4.85
CA ALA A 44 -5.63 24.05 -5.40
C ALA A 44 -5.11 24.22 -6.83
N LEU A 45 -4.06 23.51 -7.23
CA LEU A 45 -3.34 23.79 -8.47
C LEU A 45 -3.42 22.64 -9.50
N SER A 46 -3.50 21.39 -9.03
CA SER A 46 -3.42 20.19 -9.87
C SER A 46 -4.19 19.01 -9.24
N PRO A 47 -5.54 19.05 -9.15
CA PRO A 47 -6.34 17.99 -8.52
C PRO A 47 -6.05 16.58 -9.04
N ASP A 48 -5.79 16.43 -10.35
CA ASP A 48 -5.46 15.14 -10.97
C ASP A 48 -4.17 14.49 -10.43
N ASP A 49 -3.28 15.27 -9.80
CA ASP A 49 -2.03 14.77 -9.21
C ASP A 49 -2.23 14.25 -7.78
N VAL A 50 -3.41 14.42 -7.17
CA VAL A 50 -3.67 13.99 -5.78
C VAL A 50 -3.60 12.47 -5.65
N LEU A 51 -4.29 11.71 -6.50
CA LEU A 51 -4.27 10.24 -6.47
C LEU A 51 -2.85 9.69 -6.73
N PRO A 52 -2.14 10.11 -7.80
CA PRO A 52 -0.71 9.80 -7.97
C PRO A 52 0.15 10.12 -6.74
N ALA A 53 -0.06 11.28 -6.10
CA ALA A 53 0.69 11.65 -4.90
C ALA A 53 0.41 10.73 -3.71
N VAL A 54 -0.86 10.33 -3.47
CA VAL A 54 -1.23 9.38 -2.40
C VAL A 54 -0.53 8.03 -2.61
N TYR A 55 -0.49 7.54 -3.84
CA TYR A 55 0.24 6.32 -4.19
C TYR A 55 1.74 6.44 -3.94
N LEU A 56 2.36 7.54 -4.40
CA LEU A 56 3.79 7.77 -4.18
C LEU A 56 4.14 7.94 -2.69
N CYS A 57 3.30 8.59 -1.89
CA CYS A 57 3.49 8.71 -0.44
C CYS A 57 3.48 7.36 0.28
N THR A 58 2.82 6.35 -0.29
CA THR A 58 2.74 4.99 0.27
C THR A 58 3.67 3.99 -0.39
N ASN A 59 4.47 4.46 -1.36
CA ASN A 59 5.36 3.63 -2.15
C ASN A 59 4.61 2.48 -2.88
N LYS A 60 3.36 2.75 -3.27
CA LYS A 60 2.47 1.84 -3.98
C LYS A 60 2.20 2.39 -5.39
N ILE A 61 1.78 1.50 -6.28
CA ILE A 61 1.43 1.85 -7.67
C ILE A 61 0.04 1.35 -8.09
N SER A 62 -0.58 0.55 -7.23
CA SER A 62 -1.91 -0.05 -7.38
C SER A 62 -2.41 -0.47 -5.98
N PRO A 63 -3.68 -0.87 -5.86
CA PRO A 63 -4.15 -1.65 -4.72
C PRO A 63 -3.37 -2.96 -4.57
N ASP A 64 -3.24 -3.46 -3.34
CA ASP A 64 -2.40 -4.64 -3.05
C ASP A 64 -2.94 -5.92 -3.71
N HIS A 65 -4.27 -6.03 -3.84
CA HIS A 65 -4.93 -7.21 -4.40
C HIS A 65 -4.73 -7.38 -5.91
N GLU A 66 -4.40 -6.31 -6.64
CA GLU A 66 -4.05 -6.40 -8.06
C GLU A 66 -2.68 -7.07 -8.29
N ASN A 67 -1.87 -7.26 -7.22
CA ASN A 67 -0.55 -7.88 -7.29
C ASN A 67 0.34 -7.25 -8.37
N MET A 68 0.27 -5.92 -8.56
CA MET A 68 1.20 -5.22 -9.44
C MET A 68 2.52 -4.98 -8.69
N GLU A 69 3.61 -5.52 -9.22
CA GLU A 69 4.94 -5.31 -8.67
C GLU A 69 5.80 -4.54 -9.66
N LEU A 70 6.63 -3.62 -9.15
CA LEU A 70 7.57 -2.86 -9.98
C LEU A 70 8.57 -3.75 -10.75
N ASN A 71 8.82 -4.98 -10.26
CA ASN A 71 9.76 -5.93 -10.88
C ASN A 71 11.16 -5.34 -11.15
N ILE A 72 11.57 -4.42 -10.27
CA ILE A 72 12.90 -3.81 -10.23
C ILE A 72 13.65 -4.36 -9.01
N GLY A 73 14.82 -4.94 -9.26
CA GLY A 73 15.76 -5.36 -8.21
C GLY A 73 16.83 -4.29 -7.99
N GLY A 74 17.45 -4.30 -6.80
CA GLY A 74 18.51 -3.35 -6.44
C GLY A 74 19.68 -3.32 -7.42
N SER A 75 20.04 -4.46 -8.03
CA SER A 75 21.09 -4.55 -9.05
C SER A 75 20.79 -3.73 -10.31
N LEU A 76 19.53 -3.66 -10.74
CA LEU A 76 19.11 -2.85 -11.88
C LEU A 76 19.24 -1.36 -11.55
N VAL A 77 18.81 -0.96 -10.34
CA VAL A 77 18.93 0.43 -9.87
C VAL A 77 20.40 0.84 -9.77
N ILE A 78 21.25 0.00 -9.17
CA ILE A 78 22.71 0.25 -9.09
C ILE A 78 23.32 0.34 -10.50
N SER A 79 22.93 -0.52 -11.43
CA SER A 79 23.42 -0.43 -12.81
C SER A 79 22.97 0.84 -13.53
N ALA A 80 21.78 1.35 -13.22
CA ALA A 80 21.30 2.61 -13.78
C ALA A 80 22.02 3.81 -13.13
N MET A 81 22.30 3.76 -11.83
CA MET A 81 23.11 4.76 -11.12
C MET A 81 24.54 4.81 -11.67
N GLU A 82 25.17 3.66 -11.90
CA GLU A 82 26.53 3.59 -12.47
C GLU A 82 26.61 4.32 -13.82
N GLU A 83 25.65 4.09 -14.71
CA GLU A 83 25.62 4.71 -16.03
C GLU A 83 25.21 6.19 -16.01
N SER A 84 24.33 6.60 -15.10
CA SER A 84 23.80 7.98 -15.06
C SER A 84 24.64 8.95 -14.22
N LEU A 85 25.27 8.45 -13.16
CA LEU A 85 26.06 9.23 -12.20
C LEU A 85 27.57 9.06 -12.42
N GLY A 86 27.99 8.18 -13.33
CA GLY A 86 29.42 7.93 -13.63
C GLY A 86 30.20 7.35 -12.45
N THR A 87 29.52 6.79 -11.45
CA THR A 87 30.14 6.23 -10.24
C THR A 87 30.20 4.71 -10.36
N SER A 88 31.38 4.12 -10.17
CA SER A 88 31.54 2.67 -10.28
C SER A 88 30.70 1.90 -9.25
N LYS A 89 30.24 0.70 -9.61
CA LYS A 89 29.54 -0.22 -8.68
C LYS A 89 30.26 -0.44 -7.36
N SER A 90 31.59 -0.56 -7.39
CA SER A 90 32.41 -0.75 -6.19
C SER A 90 32.28 0.44 -5.25
N LYS A 91 32.35 1.67 -5.79
CA LYS A 91 32.22 2.89 -4.98
C LYS A 91 30.80 3.05 -4.42
N ILE A 92 29.76 2.74 -5.21
CA ILE A 92 28.37 2.73 -4.74
C ILE A 92 28.21 1.75 -3.57
N HIS A 93 28.81 0.56 -3.68
CA HIS A 93 28.75 -0.44 -2.61
C HIS A 93 29.49 0.00 -1.35
N GLU A 94 30.66 0.62 -1.48
CA GLU A 94 31.40 1.21 -0.36
C GLU A 94 30.57 2.29 0.35
N MET A 95 30.02 3.25 -0.40
CA MET A 95 29.15 4.29 0.16
C MET A 95 27.91 3.70 0.82
N TYR A 96 27.32 2.64 0.24
CA TYR A 96 26.16 1.97 0.85
C TYR A 96 26.49 1.35 2.22
N LYS A 97 27.71 0.85 2.43
CA LYS A 97 28.15 0.37 3.77
C LYS A 97 28.19 1.49 4.80
N THR A 98 28.53 2.71 4.37
CA THR A 98 28.57 3.89 5.25
C THR A 98 27.17 4.46 5.52
N TYR A 99 26.37 4.67 4.47
CA TYR A 99 25.07 5.33 4.58
C TYR A 99 23.92 4.39 4.97
N GLY A 100 23.98 3.10 4.60
CA GLY A 100 22.90 2.13 4.84
C GLY A 100 21.59 2.40 4.06
N ASP A 101 21.64 3.31 3.08
CA ASP A 101 20.51 3.67 2.22
C ASP A 101 20.97 4.02 0.80
N LEU A 102 20.33 3.43 -0.21
CA LEU A 102 20.71 3.67 -1.60
C LEU A 102 20.24 5.05 -2.09
N GLY A 103 19.18 5.60 -1.50
CA GLY A 103 18.72 6.96 -1.81
C GLY A 103 19.73 8.02 -1.42
N ASP A 104 20.23 7.96 -0.19
CA ASP A 104 21.27 8.88 0.30
C ASP A 104 22.57 8.73 -0.52
N VAL A 105 22.98 7.50 -0.86
CA VAL A 105 24.12 7.27 -1.77
C VAL A 105 23.89 7.92 -3.14
N ALA A 106 22.72 7.74 -3.74
CA ALA A 106 22.40 8.33 -5.04
C ALA A 106 22.39 9.87 -4.99
N GLN A 107 21.88 10.44 -3.90
CA GLN A 107 21.86 11.88 -3.68
C GLN A 107 23.27 12.46 -3.59
N GLU A 108 24.16 11.81 -2.84
CA GLU A 108 25.56 12.20 -2.69
C GLU A 108 26.31 12.12 -4.03
N CYS A 109 26.13 11.03 -4.78
CA CYS A 109 26.70 10.90 -6.13
C CYS A 109 26.20 12.00 -7.09
N ARG A 110 24.92 12.38 -6.98
CA ARG A 110 24.33 13.42 -7.84
C ARG A 110 24.84 14.83 -7.50
N GLN A 111 25.09 15.14 -6.24
CA GLN A 111 25.61 16.45 -5.81
C GLN A 111 27.02 16.72 -6.32
N ASN A 112 27.81 15.66 -6.50
CA ASN A 112 29.17 15.73 -7.02
C ASN A 112 29.24 15.79 -8.57
N GLN A 113 28.09 15.73 -9.26
CA GLN A 113 28.02 15.74 -10.73
C GLN A 113 27.77 17.16 -11.27
N THR A 114 28.59 17.63 -12.20
CA THR A 114 28.34 18.88 -12.93
C THR A 114 27.46 18.59 -14.16
N LEU A 115 26.39 19.36 -14.36
CA LEU A 115 25.50 19.25 -15.50
C LEU A 115 25.64 20.48 -16.41
N LEU A 116 25.68 20.26 -17.73
CA LEU A 116 25.71 21.33 -18.72
C LEU A 116 24.42 22.16 -18.74
N ALA A 117 23.28 21.53 -18.46
CA ALA A 117 21.97 22.16 -18.39
C ALA A 117 21.06 21.41 -17.40
N PRO A 118 20.09 22.08 -16.77
CA PRO A 118 19.11 21.41 -15.92
C PRO A 118 18.20 20.51 -16.78
N PRO A 119 17.94 19.25 -16.36
CA PRO A 119 17.08 18.34 -17.13
C PRO A 119 15.62 18.78 -17.05
N ARG A 120 14.73 18.35 -17.96
CA ARG A 120 13.28 18.65 -17.83
C ARG A 120 12.76 18.20 -16.45
N PRO A 121 11.99 19.04 -15.72
CA PRO A 121 11.50 18.65 -14.39
C PRO A 121 10.56 17.45 -14.47
N LEU A 122 10.65 16.57 -13.47
CA LEU A 122 9.71 15.47 -13.28
C LEU A 122 8.39 16.00 -12.74
N SER A 123 7.26 15.47 -13.24
CA SER A 123 5.95 15.69 -12.62
C SER A 123 5.51 14.48 -11.81
N VAL A 124 4.62 14.71 -10.84
CA VAL A 124 4.04 13.67 -9.98
C VAL A 124 3.37 12.58 -10.83
N ARG A 125 2.46 12.97 -11.73
CA ARG A 125 1.80 12.03 -12.66
C ARG A 125 2.76 11.32 -13.61
N ASP A 126 3.84 11.96 -14.06
CA ASP A 126 4.81 11.31 -14.96
C ASP A 126 5.62 10.24 -14.23
N VAL A 127 6.06 10.53 -12.99
CA VAL A 127 6.75 9.54 -12.15
C VAL A 127 5.82 8.36 -11.88
N TYR A 128 4.60 8.62 -11.40
CA TYR A 128 3.61 7.57 -11.11
C TYR A 128 3.27 6.72 -12.34
N SER A 129 2.98 7.35 -13.48
CA SER A 129 2.66 6.62 -14.71
C SER A 129 3.86 5.81 -15.24
N THR A 130 5.09 6.31 -15.09
CA THR A 130 6.30 5.58 -15.46
C THR A 130 6.51 4.36 -14.56
N LEU A 131 6.25 4.47 -13.27
CA LEU A 131 6.28 3.34 -12.33
C LEU A 131 5.24 2.27 -12.69
N ARG A 132 4.02 2.67 -13.10
CA ARG A 132 3.03 1.71 -13.62
C ARG A 132 3.49 1.05 -14.92
N LYS A 133 4.06 1.81 -15.87
CA LYS A 133 4.64 1.25 -17.11
C LYS A 133 5.75 0.23 -16.80
N LEU A 134 6.62 0.51 -15.84
CA LEU A 134 7.68 -0.40 -15.38
C LEU A 134 7.12 -1.75 -14.91
N SER A 135 6.03 -1.72 -14.13
CA SER A 135 5.38 -2.93 -13.63
C SER A 135 4.74 -3.80 -14.72
N ALA A 136 4.27 -3.18 -15.81
CA ALA A 136 3.63 -3.86 -16.93
C ALA A 136 4.62 -4.52 -17.91
N ILE A 137 5.91 -4.14 -17.88
CA ILE A 137 6.92 -4.73 -18.76
C ILE A 137 7.13 -6.20 -18.37
N SER A 138 7.01 -7.12 -19.33
CA SER A 138 7.25 -8.56 -19.17
C SER A 138 7.94 -9.15 -20.41
N GLY A 139 8.34 -10.42 -20.33
CA GLY A 139 8.95 -11.16 -21.45
C GLY A 139 10.46 -10.92 -21.65
N GLY A 140 10.98 -11.45 -22.77
CA GLY A 140 12.39 -11.31 -23.17
C GLY A 140 12.83 -9.85 -23.25
N GLY A 141 14.07 -9.56 -22.86
CA GLY A 141 14.64 -8.21 -22.87
C GLY A 141 13.96 -7.21 -21.92
N SER A 142 13.08 -7.67 -21.03
CA SER A 142 12.38 -6.81 -20.05
C SER A 142 13.32 -6.02 -19.16
N ALA A 143 14.43 -6.64 -18.72
CA ALA A 143 15.43 -5.97 -17.88
C ALA A 143 16.03 -4.73 -18.56
N GLY A 144 16.40 -4.83 -19.84
CA GLY A 144 16.93 -3.72 -20.61
C GLY A 144 15.91 -2.58 -20.80
N ARG A 145 14.67 -2.93 -21.16
CA ARG A 145 13.57 -1.95 -21.28
C ARG A 145 13.28 -1.24 -19.96
N ARG A 146 13.27 -1.95 -18.83
CA ARG A 146 13.12 -1.35 -17.49
C ARG A 146 14.29 -0.43 -17.15
N LYS A 147 15.53 -0.83 -17.46
CA LYS A 147 16.72 -0.01 -17.24
C LYS A 147 16.62 1.33 -17.98
N ILE A 148 16.16 1.34 -19.24
CA ILE A 148 15.98 2.58 -20.02
C ILE A 148 15.04 3.58 -19.33
N LEU A 149 13.88 3.10 -18.85
CA LEU A 149 12.92 3.96 -18.14
C LEU A 149 13.48 4.46 -16.80
N VAL A 150 14.17 3.60 -16.04
CA VAL A 150 14.82 4.00 -14.79
C VAL A 150 15.92 5.05 -15.04
N LEU A 151 16.74 4.86 -16.08
CA LEU A 151 17.75 5.83 -16.49
C LEU A 151 17.14 7.19 -16.83
N HIS A 152 16.01 7.19 -17.54
CA HIS A 152 15.29 8.42 -17.88
C HIS A 152 14.83 9.17 -16.62
N LEU A 153 14.25 8.48 -15.65
CA LEU A 153 13.83 9.08 -14.38
C LEU A 153 15.03 9.64 -13.60
N ILE A 154 16.10 8.85 -13.42
CA ILE A 154 17.29 9.23 -12.67
C ILE A 154 17.99 10.46 -13.30
N ARG A 155 18.13 10.49 -14.63
CA ARG A 155 18.74 11.64 -15.33
C ARG A 155 17.92 12.92 -15.18
N SER A 156 16.60 12.78 -15.02
CA SER A 156 15.66 13.91 -14.91
C SER A 156 15.54 14.47 -13.49
N CYS A 157 16.04 13.77 -12.48
CA CYS A 157 15.99 14.24 -11.10
C CYS A 157 16.78 15.53 -10.88
N ARG A 158 16.18 16.43 -10.11
CA ARG A 158 16.74 17.69 -9.63
C ARG A 158 16.76 17.71 -8.10
N GLU A 159 17.68 18.47 -7.53
CA GLU A 159 17.79 18.67 -6.08
C GLU A 159 17.71 17.34 -5.30
N MET A 160 16.71 17.18 -4.42
CA MET A 160 16.48 16.02 -3.56
C MET A 160 15.55 14.95 -4.16
N GLU A 161 15.12 15.09 -5.42
CA GLU A 161 14.28 14.08 -6.08
C GLU A 161 15.01 12.74 -6.19
N MET A 162 16.33 12.76 -6.38
CA MET A 162 17.17 11.57 -6.56
C MET A 162 17.02 10.62 -5.37
N LYS A 163 17.18 11.15 -4.15
CA LYS A 163 17.04 10.40 -2.90
C LYS A 163 15.74 9.61 -2.86
N PHE A 164 14.62 10.30 -3.02
CA PHE A 164 13.30 9.67 -2.87
C PHE A 164 12.91 8.82 -4.06
N LEU A 165 13.31 9.18 -5.29
CA LEU A 165 13.09 8.33 -6.45
C LEU A 165 13.80 6.98 -6.29
N VAL A 166 15.09 6.99 -5.91
CA VAL A 166 15.84 5.74 -5.72
C VAL A 166 15.24 4.90 -4.59
N ARG A 167 14.86 5.54 -3.47
CA ARG A 167 14.12 4.88 -2.38
C ARG A 167 12.80 4.25 -2.85
N THR A 168 12.04 4.93 -3.71
CA THR A 168 10.84 4.37 -4.33
C THR A 168 11.16 3.16 -5.21
N LEU A 169 12.18 3.25 -6.07
CA LEU A 169 12.59 2.16 -6.97
C LEU A 169 13.05 0.90 -6.23
N VAL A 170 13.72 1.05 -5.08
CA VAL A 170 14.11 -0.08 -4.20
C VAL A 170 13.02 -0.49 -3.21
N ARG A 171 11.81 0.08 -3.31
CA ARG A 171 10.64 -0.18 -2.46
C ARG A 171 10.86 0.13 -0.97
N ASN A 172 11.70 1.11 -0.66
CA ASN A 172 12.01 1.51 0.71
C ASN A 172 12.03 3.05 0.86
N LEU A 173 10.84 3.68 0.88
CA LEU A 173 10.68 5.14 0.89
C LEU A 173 11.22 5.83 2.16
N ARG A 174 11.16 5.16 3.31
CA ARG A 174 11.73 5.59 4.61
C ARG A 174 11.31 6.99 5.12
N ILE A 175 10.14 7.51 4.73
CA ILE A 175 9.66 8.80 5.24
C ILE A 175 8.96 8.72 6.60
N GLY A 176 8.73 7.51 7.15
CA GLY A 176 8.06 7.35 8.44
C GLY A 176 6.55 7.64 8.45
N ALA A 177 5.95 7.97 7.30
CA ALA A 177 4.51 8.13 7.13
C ALA A 177 3.86 6.84 6.58
N MET A 178 2.70 6.50 7.13
CA MET A 178 1.86 5.35 6.73
C MET A 178 0.45 5.82 6.39
N MET A 179 -0.42 4.94 5.89
CA MET A 179 -1.84 5.27 5.61
C MET A 179 -2.55 5.95 6.78
N LYS A 180 -2.27 5.50 8.03
CA LYS A 180 -2.78 6.12 9.28
C LYS A 180 -2.32 7.57 9.56
N THR A 181 -1.48 8.12 8.71
CA THR A 181 -0.99 9.51 8.73
C THR A 181 -1.37 10.22 7.43
N ILE A 182 -1.29 9.53 6.29
CA ILE A 182 -1.57 10.07 4.97
C ILE A 182 -3.07 10.33 4.76
N LEU A 183 -3.94 9.40 5.15
CA LEU A 183 -5.39 9.55 5.01
C LEU A 183 -5.94 10.71 5.86
N PRO A 184 -5.58 10.84 7.17
CA PRO A 184 -5.93 12.03 7.93
C PRO A 184 -5.42 13.33 7.30
N ALA A 185 -4.18 13.33 6.77
CA ALA A 185 -3.61 14.52 6.13
C ALA A 185 -4.38 14.93 4.86
N LEU A 186 -4.81 13.96 4.05
CA LEU A 186 -5.64 14.21 2.87
C LEU A 186 -7.02 14.72 3.24
N ALA A 187 -7.69 14.09 4.22
CA ALA A 187 -8.97 14.55 4.74
C ALA A 187 -8.88 15.99 5.26
N HIS A 188 -7.84 16.30 6.04
CA HIS A 188 -7.61 17.66 6.53
C HIS A 188 -7.41 18.66 5.39
N ALA A 189 -6.69 18.25 4.33
CA ALA A 189 -6.47 19.08 3.17
C ALA A 189 -7.77 19.41 2.43
N VAL A 190 -8.67 18.46 2.28
CA VAL A 190 -10.01 18.64 1.66
C VAL A 190 -10.84 19.65 2.46
N VAL A 191 -11.01 19.44 3.77
CA VAL A 191 -11.76 20.37 4.65
C VAL A 191 -11.20 21.79 4.56
N LEU A 192 -9.87 21.94 4.63
CA LEU A 192 -9.23 23.26 4.61
C LEU A 192 -9.25 23.92 3.22
N HIS A 193 -9.28 23.13 2.15
CA HIS A 193 -9.36 23.65 0.78
C HIS A 193 -10.73 24.24 0.47
N GLU A 194 -11.81 23.53 0.83
CA GLU A 194 -13.18 24.01 0.64
C GLU A 194 -13.47 25.28 1.46
N LYS A 195 -13.06 25.31 2.72
CA LYS A 195 -13.26 26.49 3.59
C LYS A 195 -12.54 27.73 3.10
N CYS A 196 -11.41 27.60 2.41
CA CYS A 196 -10.77 28.72 1.75
C CYS A 196 -11.56 29.24 0.53
N SER A 197 -12.47 28.43 0.00
CA SER A 197 -13.23 28.69 -1.23
C SER A 197 -14.67 29.18 -0.96
N THR A 198 -15.29 28.80 0.16
CA THR A 198 -16.74 29.02 0.41
C THR A 198 -17.08 29.51 1.84
N GLY A 199 -16.56 30.66 2.30
CA GLY A 199 -17.04 31.44 3.46
C GLY A 199 -17.32 30.70 4.80
N PRO A 200 -18.07 31.32 5.75
CA PRO A 200 -17.60 32.29 6.74
C PRO A 200 -16.59 31.72 7.77
N VAL A 201 -16.05 32.56 8.65
CA VAL A 201 -15.12 32.17 9.73
C VAL A 201 -15.81 31.25 10.72
N VAL A 202 -15.61 29.93 10.58
CA VAL A 202 -16.00 28.93 11.58
C VAL A 202 -15.09 29.06 12.80
N SER A 203 -15.62 28.87 14.01
CA SER A 203 -14.81 28.82 15.23
C SER A 203 -13.71 27.75 15.14
N LEU A 204 -12.58 27.98 15.80
CA LEU A 204 -11.42 27.06 15.78
C LEU A 204 -11.82 25.63 16.19
N GLU A 205 -12.71 25.50 17.18
CA GLU A 205 -13.22 24.21 17.65
C GLU A 205 -14.09 23.51 16.60
N GLY A 206 -14.93 24.27 15.88
CA GLY A 206 -15.73 23.73 14.77
C GLY A 206 -14.86 23.19 13.63
N VAL A 207 -13.76 23.87 13.30
CA VAL A 207 -12.80 23.36 12.31
C VAL A 207 -12.17 22.06 12.77
N LYS A 208 -11.68 22.00 14.02
CA LYS A 208 -11.03 20.82 14.57
C LYS A 208 -11.96 19.61 14.59
N SER A 209 -13.23 19.81 14.96
CA SER A 209 -14.25 18.74 14.93
C SER A 209 -14.46 18.19 13.53
N GLN A 210 -14.60 19.06 12.51
CA GLN A 210 -14.76 18.63 11.12
C GLN A 210 -13.54 17.90 10.57
N LEU A 211 -12.32 18.37 10.89
CA LEU A 211 -11.08 17.68 10.53
C LEU A 211 -11.04 16.25 11.08
N GLN A 212 -11.39 16.09 12.35
CA GLN A 212 -11.42 14.79 13.01
C GLN A 212 -12.54 13.89 12.46
N SER A 213 -13.72 14.45 12.20
CA SER A 213 -14.85 13.74 11.60
C SER A 213 -14.48 13.17 10.24
N LEU A 214 -14.05 14.02 9.30
CA LEU A 214 -13.70 13.55 7.95
C LEU A 214 -12.48 12.62 7.96
N SER A 215 -11.49 12.86 8.81
CA SER A 215 -10.37 11.92 8.97
C SER A 215 -10.83 10.53 9.42
N THR A 216 -11.89 10.44 10.23
CA THR A 216 -12.45 9.18 10.69
C THR A 216 -13.19 8.49 9.56
N GLU A 217 -14.05 9.21 8.83
CA GLU A 217 -14.77 8.70 7.66
C GLU A 217 -13.82 8.16 6.58
N VAL A 218 -12.79 8.92 6.20
CA VAL A 218 -11.81 8.46 5.18
C VAL A 218 -11.02 7.24 5.65
N THR A 219 -10.71 7.16 6.95
CA THR A 219 -10.01 6.00 7.51
C THR A 219 -10.92 4.76 7.54
N GLU A 220 -12.18 4.94 7.92
CA GLU A 220 -13.18 3.87 7.93
C GLU A 220 -13.46 3.36 6.52
N ALA A 221 -13.62 4.27 5.56
CA ALA A 221 -13.77 3.94 4.15
C ALA A 221 -12.59 3.10 3.64
N TYR A 222 -11.35 3.46 3.96
CA TYR A 222 -10.18 2.65 3.61
C TYR A 222 -10.17 1.27 4.27
N ASN A 223 -10.68 1.16 5.50
CA ASN A 223 -10.78 -0.12 6.20
C ASN A 223 -11.88 -1.02 5.61
N VAL A 224 -12.84 -0.47 4.87
CA VAL A 224 -13.87 -1.25 4.16
C VAL A 224 -13.43 -1.55 2.73
N ILE A 225 -12.83 -0.58 2.05
CA ILE A 225 -12.36 -0.69 0.67
C ILE A 225 -10.96 -0.06 0.54
N PRO A 226 -9.87 -0.85 0.72
CA PRO A 226 -8.51 -0.34 0.62
C PRO A 226 -8.07 -0.15 -0.84
N ASN A 227 -8.86 0.61 -1.61
CA ASN A 227 -8.65 0.95 -3.00
C ASN A 227 -8.62 2.48 -3.15
N MET A 228 -7.43 3.04 -3.39
CA MET A 228 -7.26 4.49 -3.56
C MET A 228 -7.88 5.01 -4.86
N ASP A 229 -7.98 4.17 -5.90
CA ASP A 229 -8.59 4.54 -7.17
C ASP A 229 -10.11 4.77 -7.03
N LEU A 230 -10.73 4.26 -5.97
CA LEU A 230 -12.13 4.53 -5.61
C LEU A 230 -12.24 5.58 -4.50
N LEU A 231 -11.44 5.45 -3.44
CA LEU A 231 -11.50 6.31 -2.27
C LEU A 231 -11.15 7.77 -2.59
N VAL A 232 -10.04 8.01 -3.31
CA VAL A 232 -9.58 9.38 -3.56
C VAL A 232 -10.56 10.13 -4.47
N PRO A 233 -11.00 9.60 -5.63
CA PRO A 233 -11.98 10.30 -6.45
C PRO A 233 -13.31 10.57 -5.73
N SER A 234 -13.80 9.61 -4.93
CA SER A 234 -15.05 9.80 -4.16
C SER A 234 -14.90 10.92 -3.12
N LEU A 235 -13.79 10.92 -2.37
CA LEU A 235 -13.47 11.99 -1.42
C LEU A 235 -13.33 13.37 -2.11
N LEU A 236 -12.72 13.42 -3.29
CA LEU A 236 -12.58 14.68 -4.04
C LEU A 236 -13.91 15.18 -4.62
N CYS A 237 -14.82 14.27 -4.94
CA CYS A 237 -16.15 14.58 -5.46
C CYS A 237 -17.11 15.05 -4.36
N GLU A 238 -17.13 14.35 -3.22
CA GLU A 238 -18.02 14.61 -2.09
C GLU A 238 -17.47 15.67 -1.11
N GLY A 239 -16.16 15.93 -1.14
CA GLY A 239 -15.55 16.99 -0.36
C GLY A 239 -15.62 16.76 1.14
N ALA A 240 -15.88 17.81 1.93
CA ALA A 240 -16.06 17.69 3.38
C ALA A 240 -17.34 16.94 3.79
N THR A 241 -18.24 16.64 2.85
CA THR A 241 -19.46 15.87 3.10
C THR A 241 -19.30 14.36 2.89
N PHE A 242 -18.11 13.93 2.45
CA PHE A 242 -17.80 12.52 2.24
C PHE A 242 -18.07 11.68 3.50
N ALA A 243 -18.74 10.55 3.31
CA ALA A 243 -19.03 9.58 4.35
C ALA A 243 -18.55 8.19 3.94
N ALA A 244 -18.04 7.39 4.87
CA ALA A 244 -17.57 6.04 4.59
C ALA A 244 -18.66 5.14 3.99
N SER A 245 -19.93 5.42 4.32
CA SER A 245 -21.09 4.72 3.78
C SER A 245 -21.30 4.92 2.27
N SER A 246 -20.67 5.92 1.63
CA SER A 246 -20.74 6.08 0.17
C SER A 246 -20.00 4.97 -0.57
N LEU A 247 -19.09 4.26 0.12
CA LEU A 247 -18.32 3.16 -0.41
C LEU A 247 -18.71 1.84 0.26
N ALA A 248 -19.37 0.97 -0.51
CA ALA A 248 -19.79 -0.34 -0.04
C ALA A 248 -18.63 -1.35 0.01
N MET A 249 -18.73 -2.29 0.95
CA MET A 249 -17.88 -3.48 0.98
C MET A 249 -18.23 -4.39 -0.20
N VAL A 250 -17.22 -4.81 -0.96
CA VAL A 250 -17.42 -5.66 -2.16
C VAL A 250 -16.49 -6.88 -2.10
N PRO A 251 -17.03 -8.11 -2.11
CA PRO A 251 -16.23 -9.32 -2.28
C PRO A 251 -15.30 -9.22 -3.50
N GLY A 252 -14.05 -9.64 -3.32
CA GLY A 252 -12.97 -9.46 -4.29
C GLY A 252 -12.06 -8.26 -4.04
N THR A 253 -12.46 -7.32 -3.18
CA THR A 253 -11.52 -6.35 -2.59
C THR A 253 -11.22 -6.78 -1.15
N PRO A 254 -9.98 -7.16 -0.81
CA PRO A 254 -9.65 -7.53 0.55
C PRO A 254 -9.73 -6.34 1.49
N ILE A 255 -9.91 -6.63 2.76
CA ILE A 255 -10.05 -5.67 3.85
C ILE A 255 -8.82 -5.76 4.76
N PRO A 256 -8.29 -4.63 5.26
CA PRO A 256 -7.20 -4.65 6.21
C PRO A 256 -7.55 -5.52 7.44
N PRO A 257 -6.75 -6.54 7.76
CA PRO A 257 -7.10 -7.48 8.81
C PRO A 257 -7.08 -6.81 10.19
N MET A 258 -8.02 -7.19 11.06
CA MET A 258 -7.95 -6.84 12.48
C MET A 258 -6.65 -7.43 13.09
N LEU A 259 -5.90 -6.59 13.80
CA LEU A 259 -4.63 -6.96 14.43
C LEU A 259 -4.79 -7.14 15.95
N ALA A 260 -4.04 -8.08 16.50
CA ALA A 260 -4.00 -8.31 17.94
C ALA A 260 -2.98 -7.42 18.65
N ARG A 261 -3.30 -7.01 19.89
CA ARG A 261 -2.33 -6.40 20.81
C ARG A 261 -1.76 -7.50 21.72
N ILE A 262 -0.44 -7.51 21.87
CA ILE A 262 0.25 -8.46 22.76
C ILE A 262 -0.09 -8.14 24.22
N THR A 263 -0.40 -9.18 25.00
CA THR A 263 -0.65 -9.10 26.44
C THR A 263 0.23 -10.10 27.18
N ASN A 264 0.92 -9.65 28.22
CA ASN A 264 1.80 -10.44 29.05
C ASN A 264 1.01 -11.08 30.21
N GLY A 265 0.14 -12.04 29.87
CA GLY A 265 -0.62 -12.83 30.82
C GLY A 265 -2.09 -12.44 31.00
N VAL A 266 -2.83 -13.33 31.66
CA VAL A 266 -4.29 -13.28 31.79
C VAL A 266 -4.76 -12.03 32.54
N THR A 267 -4.07 -11.63 33.61
CA THR A 267 -4.43 -10.45 34.41
C THR A 267 -4.41 -9.16 33.59
N GLN A 268 -3.44 -9.02 32.67
CA GLN A 268 -3.39 -7.86 31.79
C GLN A 268 -4.54 -7.89 30.78
N ALA A 269 -4.84 -9.06 30.20
CA ALA A 269 -5.96 -9.22 29.29
C ALA A 269 -7.30 -8.85 29.96
N LEU A 270 -7.56 -9.35 31.18
CA LEU A 270 -8.77 -9.02 31.94
C LEU A 270 -8.91 -7.52 32.23
N LYS A 271 -7.81 -6.85 32.59
CA LYS A 271 -7.81 -5.38 32.78
C LYS A 271 -8.18 -4.65 31.50
N LEU A 272 -7.70 -5.10 30.34
CA LEU A 272 -7.98 -4.45 29.06
C LEU A 272 -9.45 -4.55 28.62
N PHE A 273 -10.11 -5.67 28.93
CA PHE A 273 -11.52 -5.86 28.60
C PHE A 273 -12.47 -5.14 29.56
N HIS A 274 -11.99 -4.63 30.72
CA HIS A 274 -12.78 -3.83 31.67
C HIS A 274 -14.15 -4.45 32.03
N GLY A 275 -14.16 -5.76 32.30
CA GLY A 275 -15.38 -6.50 32.66
C GLY A 275 -16.34 -6.78 31.49
N ARG A 276 -15.96 -6.47 30.24
CA ARG A 276 -16.71 -6.88 29.04
C ARG A 276 -16.53 -8.38 28.81
N ALA A 277 -17.59 -9.03 28.31
CA ALA A 277 -17.51 -10.41 27.83
C ALA A 277 -16.50 -10.51 26.67
N PHE A 278 -15.75 -11.62 26.64
CA PHE A 278 -14.81 -11.95 25.56
C PHE A 278 -14.78 -13.47 25.37
N THR A 279 -14.34 -13.90 24.19
CA THR A 279 -14.09 -15.32 23.88
C THR A 279 -12.59 -15.61 23.83
N CYS A 280 -12.22 -16.87 23.98
CA CYS A 280 -10.86 -17.36 23.84
C CYS A 280 -10.81 -18.38 22.71
N GLU A 281 -9.98 -18.10 21.71
CA GLU A 281 -9.79 -18.98 20.56
C GLU A 281 -8.33 -19.40 20.45
N TYR A 282 -8.10 -20.58 19.86
CA TYR A 282 -6.75 -21.03 19.58
C TYR A 282 -6.10 -20.10 18.55
N LYS A 283 -4.91 -19.59 18.89
CA LYS A 283 -4.06 -18.91 17.91
C LYS A 283 -3.29 -19.94 17.10
N TYR A 284 -3.87 -20.37 15.99
CA TYR A 284 -3.25 -21.31 15.07
C TYR A 284 -1.92 -20.77 14.47
N ASP A 285 -1.00 -21.68 14.14
CA ASP A 285 0.29 -21.39 13.50
C ASP A 285 0.21 -21.72 12.01
N GLY A 286 -0.36 -20.81 11.23
CA GLY A 286 -0.58 -21.01 9.81
C GLY A 286 -0.39 -19.74 9.00
N GLN A 287 -1.14 -19.64 7.92
CA GLN A 287 -1.21 -18.46 7.09
C GLN A 287 -2.65 -17.92 7.09
N ARG A 288 -2.83 -16.71 7.60
CA ARG A 288 -4.11 -15.99 7.50
C ARG A 288 -4.56 -15.86 6.04
N ALA A 289 -5.81 -16.23 5.80
CA ALA A 289 -6.47 -16.24 4.52
C ALA A 289 -7.83 -15.55 4.67
N GLN A 290 -7.98 -14.43 3.99
CA GLN A 290 -9.28 -13.78 3.84
C GLN A 290 -9.94 -14.35 2.59
N ILE A 291 -11.04 -15.08 2.77
CA ILE A 291 -11.69 -15.89 1.73
C ILE A 291 -12.92 -15.15 1.26
N HIS A 292 -12.92 -14.75 -0.01
CA HIS A 292 -14.03 -14.05 -0.64
C HIS A 292 -14.72 -15.00 -1.61
N ARG A 293 -16.04 -15.09 -1.51
CA ARG A 293 -16.89 -15.67 -2.54
C ARG A 293 -17.71 -14.58 -3.18
N LEU A 294 -17.61 -14.45 -4.50
CA LEU A 294 -18.33 -13.47 -5.29
C LEU A 294 -19.68 -14.05 -5.73
N THR A 295 -20.58 -13.18 -6.18
CA THR A 295 -21.94 -13.53 -6.60
C THR A 295 -21.97 -14.46 -7.82
N ASP A 296 -20.91 -14.46 -8.64
CA ASP A 296 -20.73 -15.38 -9.77
C ASP A 296 -20.22 -16.78 -9.34
N GLY A 297 -19.99 -16.99 -8.04
CA GLY A 297 -19.45 -18.23 -7.48
C GLY A 297 -17.93 -18.36 -7.57
N SER A 298 -17.22 -17.36 -8.10
CA SER A 298 -15.77 -17.32 -8.02
C SER A 298 -15.30 -17.13 -6.58
N VAL A 299 -14.13 -17.69 -6.27
CA VAL A 299 -13.52 -17.63 -4.94
C VAL A 299 -12.14 -17.02 -5.08
N GLN A 300 -11.86 -16.02 -4.24
CA GLN A 300 -10.58 -15.34 -4.16
C GLN A 300 -10.05 -15.40 -2.74
N ILE A 301 -8.75 -15.59 -2.59
CA ILE A 301 -8.10 -15.78 -1.29
C ILE A 301 -6.98 -14.76 -1.15
N PHE A 302 -7.11 -13.87 -0.18
CA PHE A 302 -6.12 -12.83 0.07
C PHE A 302 -5.32 -13.12 1.33
N SER A 303 -4.01 -12.86 1.26
CA SER A 303 -3.10 -12.97 2.40
C SER A 303 -3.32 -11.85 3.42
N ARG A 304 -2.67 -11.96 4.59
CA ARG A 304 -2.60 -10.89 5.60
C ARG A 304 -2.14 -9.53 5.04
N GLN A 305 -1.30 -9.51 4.00
CA GLN A 305 -0.84 -8.29 3.35
C GLN A 305 -1.76 -7.86 2.19
N MET A 306 -2.99 -8.39 2.11
CA MET A 306 -4.00 -8.10 1.09
C MET A 306 -3.56 -8.46 -0.35
N LYS A 307 -2.51 -9.26 -0.49
CA LYS A 307 -2.08 -9.80 -1.78
C LYS A 307 -2.93 -11.02 -2.13
N ASP A 308 -3.36 -11.10 -3.38
CA ASP A 308 -4.06 -12.28 -3.90
C ASP A 308 -3.11 -13.50 -3.87
N SER A 309 -3.61 -14.58 -3.26
CA SER A 309 -2.96 -15.87 -3.05
C SER A 309 -3.82 -17.04 -3.54
N THR A 310 -4.84 -16.77 -4.34
CA THR A 310 -5.81 -17.76 -4.84
C THR A 310 -5.12 -18.91 -5.58
N SER A 311 -4.13 -18.60 -6.43
CA SER A 311 -3.35 -19.61 -7.19
C SER A 311 -2.58 -20.61 -6.33
N ARG A 312 -2.32 -20.27 -5.06
CA ARG A 312 -1.59 -21.11 -4.09
C ARG A 312 -2.48 -22.15 -3.43
N PHE A 313 -3.78 -21.90 -3.36
CA PHE A 313 -4.74 -22.73 -2.63
C PHE A 313 -5.93 -23.18 -3.51
N PRO A 314 -5.68 -23.90 -4.63
CA PRO A 314 -6.75 -24.38 -5.50
C PRO A 314 -7.65 -25.44 -4.84
N ASP A 315 -7.10 -26.23 -3.92
CA ASP A 315 -7.84 -27.13 -3.03
C ASP A 315 -8.78 -26.38 -2.08
N LEU A 316 -8.37 -25.25 -1.52
CA LEU A 316 -9.24 -24.37 -0.71
C LEU A 316 -10.37 -23.79 -1.55
N VAL A 317 -10.07 -23.33 -2.77
CA VAL A 317 -11.08 -22.85 -3.71
C VAL A 317 -12.14 -23.93 -3.97
N ASN A 318 -11.72 -25.17 -4.21
CA ASN A 318 -12.63 -26.29 -4.43
C ASN A 318 -13.43 -26.64 -3.17
N MET A 319 -12.78 -26.70 -2.01
CA MET A 319 -13.43 -26.96 -0.72
C MET A 319 -14.55 -25.95 -0.46
N ILE A 320 -14.31 -24.66 -0.70
CA ILE A 320 -15.33 -23.63 -0.54
C ILE A 320 -16.49 -23.83 -1.53
N LYS A 321 -16.19 -24.12 -2.79
CA LYS A 321 -17.23 -24.37 -3.81
C LYS A 321 -18.10 -25.58 -3.49
N GLU A 322 -17.53 -26.64 -2.91
CA GLU A 322 -18.25 -27.85 -2.52
C GLU A 322 -19.08 -27.67 -1.25
N LEU A 323 -18.58 -26.94 -0.26
CA LEU A 323 -19.26 -26.73 1.03
C LEU A 323 -20.36 -25.67 0.98
N CYS A 324 -20.31 -24.78 0.01
CA CYS A 324 -21.28 -23.69 -0.10
C CYS A 324 -22.64 -24.18 -0.59
N ASN A 325 -23.69 -23.92 0.20
CA ASN A 325 -25.07 -24.12 -0.24
C ASN A 325 -25.53 -23.00 -1.21
N SER A 326 -26.69 -23.21 -1.82
CA SER A 326 -27.30 -22.26 -2.77
C SER A 326 -27.86 -20.99 -2.11
N GLU A 327 -28.02 -20.96 -0.79
CA GLU A 327 -28.59 -19.82 -0.06
C GLU A 327 -27.56 -18.70 0.18
N VAL A 328 -26.28 -19.07 0.28
CA VAL A 328 -25.20 -18.10 0.39
C VAL A 328 -24.76 -17.74 -1.03
N ALA A 329 -24.95 -16.49 -1.43
CA ALA A 329 -24.53 -15.97 -2.74
C ALA A 329 -23.10 -15.41 -2.69
N SER A 330 -22.74 -14.74 -1.60
CA SER A 330 -21.44 -14.07 -1.48
C SER A 330 -21.04 -13.85 -0.02
N PHE A 331 -19.75 -13.91 0.29
CA PHE A 331 -19.24 -13.67 1.65
C PHE A 331 -17.78 -13.22 1.67
N ILE A 332 -17.36 -12.76 2.85
CA ILE A 332 -15.96 -12.55 3.21
C ILE A 332 -15.71 -13.20 4.58
N LEU A 333 -14.88 -14.24 4.60
CA LEU A 333 -14.45 -14.94 5.82
C LEU A 333 -13.02 -14.57 6.17
N ASP A 334 -12.72 -14.57 7.46
CA ASP A 334 -11.36 -14.51 7.98
C ASP A 334 -11.00 -15.85 8.62
N ALA A 335 -9.88 -16.41 8.17
CA ALA A 335 -9.50 -17.76 8.53
C ALA A 335 -7.98 -17.93 8.62
N GLU A 336 -7.55 -18.97 9.33
CA GLU A 336 -6.17 -19.45 9.32
C GLU A 336 -6.09 -20.74 8.51
N VAL A 337 -5.24 -20.76 7.48
CA VAL A 337 -4.91 -21.98 6.73
C VAL A 337 -3.71 -22.63 7.40
N VAL A 338 -3.85 -23.87 7.83
CA VAL A 338 -2.83 -24.63 8.57
C VAL A 338 -2.51 -25.91 7.81
N GLY A 339 -1.22 -26.25 7.69
CA GLY A 339 -0.81 -27.53 7.09
C GLY A 339 -1.24 -28.70 7.97
N ILE A 340 -1.60 -29.83 7.37
CA ILE A 340 -2.00 -31.03 8.10
C ILE A 340 -1.35 -32.29 7.52
N ASP A 341 -0.80 -33.12 8.39
CA ASP A 341 -0.26 -34.43 8.02
C ASP A 341 -1.32 -35.51 8.28
N ARG A 342 -2.07 -35.86 7.23
CA ARG A 342 -3.14 -36.87 7.30
C ARG A 342 -2.61 -38.28 7.60
N ASN A 343 -1.36 -38.56 7.23
CA ASN A 343 -0.74 -39.86 7.46
C ASN A 343 -0.29 -40.05 8.92
N LYS A 344 -0.05 -38.95 9.65
CA LYS A 344 0.30 -38.95 11.07
C LYS A 344 -0.87 -38.56 11.96
N GLY A 345 -2.03 -39.15 11.72
CA GLY A 345 -3.20 -38.95 12.57
C GLY A 345 -3.72 -37.51 12.58
N ASN A 346 -3.73 -36.85 11.42
CA ASN A 346 -4.21 -35.47 11.25
C ASN A 346 -3.43 -34.43 12.10
N ARG A 347 -2.13 -34.65 12.28
CA ARG A 347 -1.26 -33.73 13.02
C ARG A 347 -1.18 -32.38 12.30
N LEU A 348 -1.44 -31.28 13.02
CA LEU A 348 -1.18 -29.94 12.52
C LEU A 348 0.32 -29.72 12.30
N MET A 349 0.65 -29.14 11.17
CA MET A 349 2.01 -28.79 10.75
C MET A 349 2.31 -27.33 11.11
N SER A 350 3.58 -27.02 11.30
CA SER A 350 4.07 -25.67 11.54
C SER A 350 3.91 -24.77 10.30
N PHE A 351 3.98 -23.45 10.50
CA PHE A 351 4.00 -22.49 9.39
C PHE A 351 5.16 -22.73 8.41
N GLN A 352 6.32 -23.19 8.87
CA GLN A 352 7.47 -23.48 8.01
C GLN A 352 7.20 -24.65 7.07
N GLU A 353 6.57 -25.71 7.59
CA GLU A 353 6.13 -26.85 6.79
C GLU A 353 5.07 -26.43 5.76
N LEU A 354 4.07 -25.63 6.15
CA LEU A 354 3.07 -25.06 5.22
C LEU A 354 3.72 -24.16 4.15
N SER A 355 4.78 -23.44 4.51
CA SER A 355 5.50 -22.54 3.60
C SER A 355 6.28 -23.26 2.49
N SER A 356 6.52 -24.57 2.64
CA SER A 356 7.12 -25.40 1.57
C SER A 356 6.20 -25.59 0.37
N ARG A 357 4.90 -25.33 0.54
CA ARG A 357 3.91 -25.39 -0.52
C ARG A 357 4.22 -24.37 -1.61
N GLU A 358 4.16 -24.81 -2.87
CA GLU A 358 4.39 -23.95 -4.03
C GLU A 358 3.45 -22.74 -4.01
N ARG A 359 3.87 -21.62 -4.63
CA ARG A 359 3.07 -20.37 -4.64
C ARG A 359 2.16 -20.23 -5.86
N GLY A 360 2.38 -21.03 -6.90
CA GLY A 360 1.79 -20.81 -8.22
C GLY A 360 2.28 -19.51 -8.89
N SER A 361 1.64 -19.13 -9.98
CA SER A 361 1.85 -17.87 -10.72
C SER A 361 0.50 -17.30 -11.17
N LYS A 362 0.44 -16.01 -11.53
CA LYS A 362 -0.75 -15.36 -12.11
C LYS A 362 -1.37 -16.14 -13.28
N ASN A 363 -0.56 -16.89 -14.02
CA ASN A 363 -0.99 -17.64 -15.21
C ASN A 363 -1.01 -19.17 -15.01
N SER A 364 -0.70 -19.65 -13.81
CA SER A 364 -0.65 -21.09 -13.53
C SER A 364 -0.91 -21.37 -12.06
N SER A 365 -2.07 -21.96 -11.77
CA SER A 365 -2.38 -22.55 -10.47
C SER A 365 -1.64 -23.87 -10.30
N ILE A 366 -1.34 -24.24 -9.06
CA ILE A 366 -0.79 -25.56 -8.75
C ILE A 366 -1.81 -26.62 -9.17
N ALA A 367 -1.41 -27.61 -9.96
CA ALA A 367 -2.29 -28.73 -10.25
C ALA A 367 -2.61 -29.46 -8.93
N ILE A 368 -3.89 -29.71 -8.64
CA ILE A 368 -4.34 -30.29 -7.35
C ILE A 368 -3.58 -31.58 -7.02
N GLN A 369 -3.32 -32.41 -8.03
CA GLN A 369 -2.55 -33.65 -7.93
C GLN A 369 -1.09 -33.49 -7.47
N ASN A 370 -0.52 -32.28 -7.59
CA ASN A 370 0.87 -31.99 -7.20
C ASN A 370 0.96 -31.38 -5.79
N ILE A 371 -0.16 -31.21 -5.07
CA ILE A 371 -0.17 -30.68 -3.71
C ILE A 371 0.45 -31.72 -2.78
N LYS A 372 1.57 -31.36 -2.14
CA LYS A 372 2.29 -32.23 -1.19
C LYS A 372 1.89 -32.00 0.26
N VAL A 373 1.30 -30.85 0.56
CA VAL A 373 0.94 -30.42 1.91
C VAL A 373 -0.56 -30.15 1.92
N ASP A 374 -1.30 -31.07 2.53
CA ASP A 374 -2.72 -30.91 2.79
C ASP A 374 -2.94 -29.76 3.76
N ILE A 375 -4.14 -29.17 3.71
CA ILE A 375 -4.51 -28.04 4.55
C ILE A 375 -5.81 -28.32 5.32
N CYS A 376 -5.92 -27.63 6.45
CA CYS A 376 -7.15 -27.41 7.19
C CYS A 376 -7.40 -25.89 7.30
N VAL A 377 -8.67 -25.50 7.35
CA VAL A 377 -9.08 -24.09 7.40
C VAL A 377 -9.82 -23.85 8.70
N PHE A 378 -9.31 -22.94 9.52
CA PHE A 378 -9.94 -22.54 10.76
C PHE A 378 -10.52 -21.14 10.59
N VAL A 379 -11.81 -21.08 10.29
CA VAL A 379 -12.56 -19.81 10.19
C VAL A 379 -12.80 -19.27 11.59
N PHE A 380 -12.51 -17.99 11.80
CA PHE A 380 -12.69 -17.33 13.10
C PHE A 380 -13.51 -16.04 13.00
N ASP A 381 -13.77 -15.52 11.79
CA ASP A 381 -14.62 -14.34 11.62
C ASP A 381 -15.39 -14.37 10.29
N ILE A 382 -16.51 -13.65 10.25
CA ILE A 382 -17.29 -13.34 9.05
C ILE A 382 -17.54 -11.83 8.99
N MET A 383 -17.05 -11.21 7.93
CA MET A 383 -17.07 -9.76 7.77
C MET A 383 -18.13 -9.28 6.78
N PHE A 384 -18.68 -10.20 5.99
CA PHE A 384 -19.70 -9.92 4.99
C PHE A 384 -20.43 -11.20 4.62
N CYS A 385 -21.75 -11.13 4.48
CA CYS A 385 -22.59 -12.20 3.94
C CYS A 385 -23.79 -11.62 3.20
N ASN A 386 -24.01 -12.03 1.96
CA ASN A 386 -25.22 -11.70 1.16
C ASN A 386 -25.61 -10.22 1.17
N GLY A 387 -24.64 -9.30 1.03
CA GLY A 387 -24.90 -7.85 1.01
C GLY A 387 -24.90 -7.18 2.38
N GLN A 388 -24.74 -7.93 3.47
CA GLN A 388 -24.70 -7.41 4.83
C GLN A 388 -23.27 -7.45 5.37
N ARG A 389 -22.84 -6.33 5.97
CA ARG A 389 -21.57 -6.17 6.70
C ARG A 389 -21.71 -6.71 8.12
#